data_AF-A0A450V705-F1
#
_entry.id   AF-A0A450V705-F1
#
_cell.length_a   1.000
_cell.length_b   1.000
_cell.length_c   1.000
_cell.angle_alpha   90.00
_cell.angle_beta   90.00
_cell.angle_gamma   90.00
#
_symmetry.space_group_name_H-M   'P 1'
#
loop_
_entity.id
_entity.type
_entity.pdbx_description
1 polymer ?
#
loop_
_entity_poly.entity_id
_entity_poly.type
_entity_poly.pdbx_seq_one_letter_code
_entity_poly.pdbx_strand_id
1 'polypeptide(L)' 'MTAPDYSNQNLRGRDFRGQNLRGARFVGADLRGARFQNADLTGADFSGARLGKTFRGALATALLSFGIGLSGSHALRGN' A
#
# COMPACT_ATOMS: atom_id res chain seq x y z
N MET A 1 -1.00 -6.28 19.00
CA MET A 1 -1.78 -5.07 18.61
C MET A 1 -2.51 -5.41 17.34
N THR A 2 -3.83 -5.41 17.35
CA THR A 2 -4.66 -5.78 16.19
C THR A 2 -4.53 -4.71 15.11
N ALA A 3 -4.38 -5.14 13.86
CA ALA A 3 -4.31 -4.19 12.75
C ALA A 3 -5.65 -3.43 12.59
N PRO A 4 -5.62 -2.17 12.12
CA PRO A 4 -6.84 -1.37 12.02
C PRO A 4 -7.76 -1.90 10.91
N ASP A 5 -9.05 -2.00 11.22
CA ASP A 5 -10.08 -2.46 10.30
C ASP A 5 -10.89 -1.29 9.74
N TYR A 6 -10.79 -1.09 8.42
CA TYR A 6 -11.50 -0.10 7.62
C TYR A 6 -12.41 -0.76 6.58
N SER A 7 -12.73 -2.04 6.75
CA SER A 7 -13.51 -2.80 5.78
C SER A 7 -14.88 -2.13 5.55
N ASN A 8 -15.29 -2.05 4.28
CA ASN A 8 -16.56 -1.48 3.81
C ASN A 8 -16.80 -0.01 4.17
N GLN A 9 -15.78 0.73 4.59
CA GLN A 9 -15.93 2.13 4.95
C GLN A 9 -15.81 3.08 3.75
N ASN A 10 -16.49 4.23 3.84
CA ASN A 10 -16.30 5.34 2.91
C ASN A 10 -15.13 6.22 3.38
N LEU A 11 -13.96 6.05 2.77
CA LEU A 11 -12.73 6.77 3.09
C LEU A 11 -12.30 7.69 1.94
N ARG A 12 -13.26 8.14 1.14
CA ARG A 12 -12.99 8.98 -0.03
C ARG A 12 -12.33 10.29 0.40
N GLY A 13 -11.25 10.67 -0.28
CA GLY A 13 -10.50 11.88 0.05
C GLY A 13 -9.75 11.84 1.38
N ARG A 14 -9.77 10.73 2.12
CA ARG A 14 -9.16 10.66 3.45
C ARG A 14 -7.65 10.74 3.37
N ASP A 15 -7.08 11.43 4.34
CA ASP A 15 -5.64 11.62 4.46
C ASP A 15 -5.03 10.57 5.39
N PHE A 16 -4.25 9.66 4.80
CA PHE A 16 -3.47 8.63 5.47
C PHE A 16 -1.97 8.88 5.41
N ARG A 17 -1.54 10.10 5.05
CA ARG A 17 -0.11 10.40 4.88
C ARG A 17 0.67 10.16 6.17
N GLY A 18 1.80 9.45 6.07
CA GLY A 18 2.67 9.15 7.21
C GLY A 18 2.12 8.18 8.24
N GLN A 19 0.93 7.59 8.03
CA GLN A 19 0.31 6.72 9.03
C GLN A 19 0.89 5.30 9.00
N ASN A 20 1.00 4.68 10.18
CA ASN A 20 1.30 3.26 10.31
C ASN A 20 0.01 2.45 10.12
N LEU A 21 -0.15 1.85 8.94
CA LEU A 21 -1.30 1.04 8.53
C LEU A 21 -0.86 -0.41 8.27
N ARG A 22 0.16 -0.88 9.00
CA ARG A 22 0.61 -2.27 8.93
C ARG A 22 -0.54 -3.24 9.23
N GLY A 23 -0.75 -4.20 8.34
CA GLY A 23 -1.83 -5.19 8.45
C GLY A 23 -3.24 -4.63 8.25
N ALA A 24 -3.40 -3.34 7.89
CA ALA A 24 -4.70 -2.70 7.85
C ALA A 24 -5.64 -3.36 6.84
N ARG A 25 -6.92 -3.53 7.20
CA ARG A 25 -7.92 -4.12 6.32
C ARG A 25 -8.76 -3.03 5.67
N PHE A 26 -8.64 -2.89 4.36
CA PHE A 26 -9.45 -1.99 3.53
C PHE A 26 -10.44 -2.76 2.66
N VAL A 27 -10.82 -3.97 3.07
CA VAL A 27 -11.65 -4.88 2.26
C VAL A 27 -12.98 -4.23 1.93
N GLY A 28 -13.30 -4.06 0.65
CA GLY A 28 -14.54 -3.39 0.20
C GLY A 28 -14.62 -1.87 0.47
N ALA A 29 -13.56 -1.24 0.99
CA ALA A 29 -13.55 0.18 1.33
C ALA A 29 -13.55 1.08 0.08
N ASP A 30 -14.16 2.26 0.17
CA ASP A 30 -14.08 3.28 -0.88
C ASP A 30 -12.92 4.24 -0.61
N LEU A 31 -11.81 4.02 -1.31
CA LEU A 31 -10.55 4.76 -1.18
C LEU A 31 -10.37 5.80 -2.29
N ARG A 32 -11.43 6.13 -3.05
CA ARG A 32 -11.30 7.08 -4.17
C ARG A 32 -10.87 8.46 -3.66
N GLY A 33 -9.70 8.91 -4.12
CA GLY A 33 -9.09 10.18 -3.69
C GLY A 33 -8.37 10.13 -2.35
N ALA A 34 -8.29 8.96 -1.69
CA ALA A 34 -7.51 8.81 -0.47
C ALA A 34 -6.00 9.01 -0.75
N ARG A 35 -5.29 9.55 0.25
CA ARG A 35 -3.89 9.93 0.17
C ARG A 35 -3.04 9.04 1.08
N PHE A 36 -2.10 8.29 0.51
CA PHE A 36 -1.24 7.35 1.25
C PHE A 36 0.25 7.70 1.19
N GLN A 37 0.61 8.93 0.85
CA GLN A 37 2.04 9.30 0.73
C GLN A 37 2.76 9.08 2.06
N ASN A 38 3.89 8.37 2.04
CA ASN A 38 4.68 7.99 3.23
C ASN A 38 3.93 7.11 4.26
N ALA A 39 2.77 6.53 3.92
CA ALA A 39 2.08 5.59 4.79
C ALA A 39 2.77 4.21 4.76
N ASP A 40 2.84 3.54 5.90
CA ASP A 40 3.30 2.15 5.98
C ASP A 40 2.11 1.21 5.76
N LEU A 41 2.05 0.59 4.59
CA LEU A 41 0.98 -0.32 4.17
C LEU A 41 1.44 -1.79 4.21
N THR A 42 2.52 -2.14 4.92
CA THR A 42 3.05 -3.51 4.93
C THR A 42 2.00 -4.49 5.46
N GLY A 43 1.65 -5.47 4.63
CA GLY A 43 0.64 -6.48 4.97
C GLY A 43 -0.81 -5.98 4.97
N ALA A 44 -1.08 -4.76 4.48
CA ALA A 44 -2.45 -4.26 4.35
C ALA A 44 -3.23 -4.98 3.25
N ASP A 45 -4.50 -5.26 3.51
CA ASP A 45 -5.41 -5.95 2.59
C ASP A 45 -6.34 -4.93 1.90
N PHE A 46 -6.23 -4.82 0.58
CA PHE A 46 -7.06 -3.94 -0.25
C PHE A 46 -8.10 -4.70 -1.10
N SER A 47 -8.40 -5.96 -0.75
CA SER A 47 -9.30 -6.82 -1.53
C SER A 47 -10.68 -6.19 -1.73
N GLY A 48 -11.11 -6.04 -2.98
CA GLY A 48 -12.40 -5.41 -3.31
C GLY A 48 -12.51 -3.91 -2.98
N ALA A 49 -11.42 -3.25 -2.56
CA ALA A 49 -11.42 -1.82 -2.32
C ALA A 49 -11.60 -1.03 -3.62
N ARG A 50 -12.40 0.04 -3.58
CA ARG A 50 -12.59 0.95 -4.71
C ARG A 50 -11.49 2.00 -4.70
N LEU A 51 -10.45 1.75 -5.48
CA LEU A 51 -9.30 2.64 -5.64
C LEU A 51 -9.58 3.66 -6.76
N GLY A 52 -9.35 4.94 -6.49
CA GLY A 52 -9.49 6.00 -7.50
C GLY A 52 -8.34 5.97 -8.51
N LYS A 53 -8.51 6.65 -9.66
CA LYS A 53 -7.49 6.76 -10.74
C LYS A 53 -6.08 7.13 -10.23
N THR A 54 -6.02 7.90 -9.14
CA THR A 54 -4.81 8.34 -8.44
C THR A 54 -3.95 7.18 -7.89
N PHE A 55 -4.55 6.01 -7.61
CA PHE A 55 -3.81 4.88 -7.02
C PHE A 55 -2.84 4.21 -7.99
N ARG A 56 -2.99 4.40 -9.31
CA ARG A 56 -2.00 3.94 -10.30
C ARG A 56 -0.60 4.53 -10.09
N GLY A 57 -0.51 5.73 -9.53
CA GLY A 57 0.78 6.35 -9.17
C GLY A 57 1.28 5.92 -7.78
N ALA A 58 0.38 5.74 -6.82
CA ALA A 58 0.74 5.36 -5.44
C ALA A 58 1.18 3.88 -5.31
N LEU A 59 0.63 2.98 -6.14
CA LEU A 59 1.10 1.59 -6.22
C LEU A 59 2.57 1.51 -6.68
N ALA A 60 2.99 2.39 -7.59
CA ALA A 60 4.38 2.46 -8.02
C ALA A 60 5.32 2.87 -6.87
N THR A 61 4.86 3.71 -5.94
CA THR A 61 5.64 4.10 -4.76
C THR A 61 5.65 3.02 -3.68
N ALA A 62 4.52 2.32 -3.48
CA ALA A 62 4.44 1.21 -2.53
C ALA A 62 5.29 0.00 -2.97
N LEU A 63 5.53 -0.17 -4.28
CA LEU A 63 6.48 -1.15 -4.82
C LEU A 63 7.95 -0.72 -4.71
N LEU A 64 8.23 0.56 -4.44
CA LEU A 64 9.60 1.07 -4.25
C LEU A 64 10.03 1.06 -2.77
N SER A 65 9.09 1.18 -1.84
CA SER A 65 9.31 0.83 -0.42
C SER A 65 9.24 -0.68 -0.16
N PHE A 66 8.80 -1.43 -1.16
CA PHE A 66 8.97 -2.87 -1.26
C PHE A 66 10.44 -3.11 -1.59
N GLY A 67 11.19 -3.63 -0.61
CA GLY A 67 12.26 -4.57 -0.94
C GLY A 67 11.64 -5.80 -1.60
N ILE A 68 11.10 -5.67 -2.82
CA ILE A 68 11.09 -6.82 -3.73
C ILE A 68 12.56 -7.06 -3.94
N GLY A 69 13.07 -8.18 -3.40
CA GLY A 69 14.48 -8.50 -3.51
C GLY A 69 14.93 -8.37 -4.97
N LEU A 70 15.72 -7.34 -5.26
CA LEU A 70 16.81 -7.43 -6.22
C LEU A 70 17.95 -8.22 -5.54
N SER A 71 17.66 -9.42 -5.06
CA SER A 71 18.66 -10.40 -4.68
C SER A 71 18.48 -11.55 -5.65
N GLY A 72 18.87 -11.33 -6.90
CA GLY A 72 18.58 -12.29 -7.96
C GLY A 72 18.92 -11.84 -9.38
N SER A 73 19.99 -11.07 -9.60
CA SER A 73 20.69 -11.12 -10.89
C SER A 73 22.08 -11.71 -10.67
N HIS A 74 22.16 -12.98 -11.06
CA HIS A 74 23.32 -13.86 -11.13
C HIS A 74 24.59 -13.16 -11.62
N ALA A 75 25.70 -13.55 -10.97
CA ALA A 75 27.03 -13.89 -11.51
C ALA A 75 27.61 -13.05 -12.68
N LEU A 76 28.89 -12.68 -12.54
CA LEU A 76 30.02 -13.28 -13.27
C LEU A 76 31.31 -12.46 -13.08
N ARG A 77 32.41 -13.20 -12.86
CA ARG A 77 33.85 -12.81 -12.92
C ARG A 77 34.32 -11.81 -11.86
N GLY A 78 35.27 -12.12 -11.00
CA GLY A 78 36.48 -12.90 -11.25
C GLY A 78 37.63 -11.93 -11.47
N ASN A 79 38.40 -11.66 -10.41
CA ASN A 79 39.85 -11.53 -10.37
C ASN A 79 40.28 -11.24 -8.92
#